data_AF-A0A1E4H4Z6-F1
#
_entry.id   AF-A0A1E4H4Z6-F1
#
_cell.length_a   1.000
_cell.length_b   1.000
_cell.length_c   1.000
_cell.angle_alpha   90.00
_cell.angle_beta   90.00
_cell.angle_gamma   90.00
#
_symmetry.space_group_name_H-M   'P 1'
#
loop_
_entity.id
_entity.type
_entity.pdbx_description
1 polymer ?
#
loop_
_entity_poly.entity_id
_entity_poly.type
_entity_poly.pdbx_seq_one_letter_code
_entity_poly.pdbx_strand_id
1 'polypeptide(L)'
;MRGSASETRIAMNTLAEWIALHSLLLWALLLLLALLAGDLAWRHNARWQRRAALLGQAPTMLRWRTGLLLCMVLGLFFGGLALAISGQPTTGLDGFDASLAASLRAHVPVPALRVIAAITHLGDTLWVASAAAVVLLILLLRRQWTLAASWSVALLGILPINGGLKALFRRARPLHDHGFIVEPGWSFPSGHAFGAMVFYGMLAYVLLRLTPRFHRAVIAGAVLMVGVIGVSRILLQVHYLSDVMAGYAIGAAWLVLCMGTSEWLRHQPGGATP
;
A
#
# COMPACT_ATOMS: atom_id res chain seq x y z
N MET A 1 5.01 -33.47 -23.67
CA MET A 1 4.35 -32.45 -22.81
C MET A 1 4.75 -32.51 -21.31
N ARG A 2 5.24 -33.64 -20.75
CA ARG A 2 5.70 -33.66 -19.33
C ARG A 2 7.00 -32.87 -19.04
N GLY A 3 7.93 -32.77 -20.00
CA GLY A 3 9.21 -32.05 -19.81
C GLY A 3 9.09 -30.53 -19.63
N SER A 4 8.19 -29.89 -20.38
CA SER A 4 7.99 -28.43 -20.31
C SER A 4 7.43 -27.96 -18.96
N ALA A 5 6.52 -28.73 -18.35
CA ALA A 5 5.95 -28.41 -17.05
C ALA A 5 6.96 -28.58 -15.91
N SER A 6 7.85 -29.58 -15.99
CA SER A 6 8.92 -29.77 -15.02
C SER A 6 9.99 -28.68 -15.12
N GLU A 7 10.40 -28.28 -16.33
CA GLU A 7 11.36 -27.21 -16.55
C GLU A 7 10.83 -25.86 -16.04
N THR A 8 9.56 -25.55 -16.33
CA THR A 8 8.93 -24.31 -15.86
C THR A 8 8.88 -24.25 -14.33
N ARG A 9 8.59 -25.37 -13.66
CA ARG A 9 8.58 -25.46 -12.19
C ARG A 9 9.99 -25.32 -11.60
N ILE A 10 11.00 -25.91 -12.23
CA ILE A 10 12.40 -25.77 -11.80
C ILE A 10 12.84 -24.31 -11.91
N ALA A 11 12.60 -23.66 -13.06
CA ALA A 11 12.95 -22.26 -13.28
C ALA A 11 12.24 -21.30 -12.29
N MET A 12 10.98 -21.59 -11.96
CA MET A 12 10.24 -20.82 -10.96
C MET A 12 10.85 -20.95 -9.57
N ASN A 13 11.25 -22.16 -9.17
CA ASN A 13 11.86 -22.40 -7.88
C ASN A 13 13.25 -21.75 -7.77
N THR A 14 14.08 -21.84 -8.81
CA THR A 14 15.41 -21.19 -8.82
C THR A 14 15.29 -19.67 -8.75
N LEU A 15 14.30 -19.08 -9.44
CA LEU A 15 14.02 -17.65 -9.35
C LEU A 15 13.57 -17.26 -7.93
N ALA A 16 12.62 -17.99 -7.34
CA ALA A 16 12.11 -17.71 -6.00
C ALA A 16 13.21 -17.81 -4.92
N GLU A 17 14.08 -18.82 -5.03
CA GLU A 17 15.24 -18.99 -4.17
C GLU A 17 16.24 -17.84 -4.32
N TRP A 18 16.57 -17.45 -5.56
CA TRP A 18 17.46 -16.32 -5.82
C TRP A 18 16.89 -15.01 -5.24
N ILE A 19 15.59 -14.77 -5.40
CA ILE A 19 14.91 -13.60 -4.81
C ILE A 19 14.99 -13.66 -3.28
N ALA A 20 14.78 -14.82 -2.67
CA ALA A 20 14.85 -14.96 -1.22
C ALA A 20 16.25 -14.63 -0.68
N LEU A 21 17.30 -15.14 -1.33
CA LEU A 21 18.70 -14.88 -0.99
C LEU A 21 19.07 -13.40 -1.10
N HIS A 22 18.53 -12.70 -2.10
CA HIS A 22 18.82 -11.27 -2.35
C HIS A 22 17.72 -10.34 -1.83
N SER A 23 16.77 -10.85 -1.04
CA SER A 23 15.53 -10.16 -0.71
C SER A 23 15.80 -8.78 -0.11
N LEU A 24 16.64 -8.68 0.92
CA LEU A 24 16.97 -7.40 1.58
C LEU A 24 17.51 -6.35 0.61
N LEU A 25 18.39 -6.75 -0.32
CA LEU A 25 18.97 -5.84 -1.32
C LEU A 25 17.92 -5.41 -2.35
N LEU A 26 17.15 -6.37 -2.88
CA LEU A 26 16.09 -6.09 -3.85
C LEU A 26 15.05 -5.13 -3.26
N TRP A 27 14.67 -5.33 -2.00
CA TRP A 27 13.73 -4.45 -1.32
C TRP A 27 14.29 -3.05 -1.08
N ALA A 28 15.57 -2.93 -0.70
CA ALA A 28 16.23 -1.63 -0.58
C ALA A 28 16.25 -0.88 -1.92
N LEU A 29 16.55 -1.58 -3.02
CA LEU A 29 16.54 -0.99 -4.36
C LEU A 29 15.13 -0.56 -4.81
N LEU A 30 14.12 -1.41 -4.59
CA LEU A 30 12.72 -1.08 -4.89
C LEU A 30 12.24 0.13 -4.10
N LEU A 31 12.62 0.23 -2.83
CA LEU A 31 12.32 1.38 -1.99
C LEU A 31 13.00 2.65 -2.51
N LEU A 32 14.28 2.58 -2.90
CA LEU A 32 14.99 3.71 -3.51
C LEU A 32 14.34 4.16 -4.81
N LEU A 33 13.95 3.22 -5.67
CA LEU A 33 13.22 3.51 -6.90
C LEU A 33 11.86 4.16 -6.62
N ALA A 34 11.13 3.68 -5.61
CA ALA A 34 9.85 4.27 -5.20
C ALA A 34 10.03 5.70 -4.66
N LEU A 35 11.09 5.95 -3.89
CA LEU A 35 11.43 7.29 -3.40
C LEU A 35 11.75 8.26 -4.55
N LEU A 36 12.55 7.81 -5.53
CA LEU A 36 12.89 8.58 -6.72
C LEU A 36 11.65 8.86 -7.57
N ALA A 37 10.81 7.85 -7.81
CA ALA A 37 9.56 8.00 -8.55
C ALA A 37 8.61 8.98 -7.86
N GLY A 38 8.50 8.91 -6.53
CA GLY A 38 7.70 9.84 -5.72
C GLY A 38 8.18 11.29 -5.83
N ASP A 39 9.48 11.53 -5.72
CA ASP A 39 10.07 12.88 -5.88
C ASP A 39 9.89 13.41 -7.31
N LEU A 40 10.10 12.58 -8.33
CA LEU A 40 9.88 12.97 -9.74
C LEU A 40 8.42 13.31 -10.02
N ALA A 41 7.48 12.47 -9.56
CA ALA A 41 6.05 12.70 -9.70
C ALA A 41 5.63 14.00 -9.02
N TRP A 42 6.16 14.28 -7.82
CA TRP A 42 5.92 15.53 -7.13
C TRP A 42 6.50 16.74 -7.86
N ARG A 43 7.76 16.67 -8.31
CA ARG A 43 8.39 17.76 -9.08
C ARG A 43 7.61 18.06 -10.35
N HIS A 44 7.13 17.03 -11.04
CA HIS A 44 6.25 17.17 -12.19
C HIS A 44 4.95 17.88 -11.79
N ASN A 45 4.27 17.43 -10.74
CA ASN A 45 3.04 18.07 -10.25
C ASN A 45 3.26 19.53 -9.83
N ALA A 46 4.34 19.83 -9.10
CA ALA A 46 4.69 21.17 -8.65
C ALA A 46 5.05 22.12 -9.82
N ARG A 47 5.65 21.61 -10.91
CA ARG A 47 5.84 22.39 -12.15
C ARG A 47 4.48 22.72 -12.79
N TRP A 48 3.58 21.77 -12.83
CA TRP A 48 2.23 21.98 -13.36
C TRP A 48 1.40 22.93 -12.51
N GLN A 49 1.46 22.83 -11.19
CA GLN A 49 0.78 23.75 -10.28
C GLN A 49 1.30 25.18 -10.44
N ARG A 50 2.61 25.37 -10.59
CA ARG A 50 3.18 26.69 -10.90
C ARG A 50 2.68 27.24 -12.23
N ARG A 51 2.61 26.40 -13.28
CA ARG A 51 2.03 26.80 -14.58
C ARG A 51 0.54 27.15 -14.48
N ALA A 52 -0.24 26.37 -13.74
CA ALA A 52 -1.66 26.62 -13.54
C ALA A 52 -1.90 27.94 -12.78
N ALA A 53 -1.07 28.22 -11.76
CA ALA A 53 -1.12 29.49 -11.03
C ALA A 53 -0.81 30.70 -11.94
N LEU A 54 0.15 30.57 -12.86
CA LEU A 54 0.42 31.60 -13.87
C LEU A 54 -0.75 31.83 -14.83
N LEU A 55 -1.60 30.82 -15.04
CA LEU A 55 -2.81 30.89 -15.86
C LEU A 55 -4.07 31.28 -15.05
N GLY A 56 -3.91 31.69 -13.78
CA GLY A 56 -5.03 32.06 -12.91
C GLY A 56 -5.91 30.88 -12.45
N GLN A 57 -5.46 29.65 -12.64
CA GLN A 57 -6.20 28.45 -12.24
C GLN A 57 -5.87 28.03 -10.81
N ALA A 58 -6.86 27.55 -10.06
CA ALA A 58 -6.66 27.07 -8.70
C ALA A 58 -5.75 25.82 -8.67
N PRO A 59 -4.77 25.74 -7.75
CA PRO A 59 -3.88 24.59 -7.64
C PRO A 59 -4.64 23.36 -7.14
N THR A 60 -4.69 22.31 -7.97
CA THR A 60 -5.24 20.99 -7.62
C THR A 60 -4.10 20.02 -7.31
N MET A 61 -4.24 19.20 -6.27
CA MET A 61 -3.25 18.14 -5.99
C MET A 61 -3.43 16.93 -6.91
N LEU A 62 -4.68 16.57 -7.20
CA LEU A 62 -5.04 15.45 -8.06
C LEU A 62 -6.18 15.89 -8.99
N ARG A 63 -5.97 15.77 -10.29
CA ARG A 63 -7.01 16.05 -11.29
C ARG A 63 -7.95 14.85 -11.39
N TRP A 64 -9.25 15.09 -11.52
CA TRP A 64 -10.26 14.02 -11.59
C TRP A 64 -9.96 13.00 -12.69
N ARG A 65 -9.53 13.44 -13.89
CA ARG A 65 -9.16 12.54 -15.01
C ARG A 65 -7.99 11.62 -14.64
N THR A 66 -6.97 12.17 -14.00
CA THR A 66 -5.81 11.40 -13.52
C THR A 66 -6.24 10.45 -12.41
N GLY A 67 -7.09 10.89 -11.49
CA GLY A 67 -7.64 10.05 -10.43
C GLY A 67 -8.44 8.86 -10.98
N LEU A 68 -9.32 9.09 -11.95
CA LEU A 68 -10.09 8.02 -12.60
C LEU A 68 -9.19 7.02 -13.34
N LEU A 69 -8.21 7.51 -14.10
CA LEU A 69 -7.25 6.65 -14.79
C LEU A 69 -6.45 5.79 -13.79
N LEU A 70 -5.97 6.39 -12.70
CA LEU A 70 -5.26 5.66 -11.65
C LEU A 70 -6.17 4.61 -11.01
N CYS A 71 -7.41 4.94 -10.67
CA CYS A 71 -8.37 3.99 -10.11
C CYS A 71 -8.64 2.82 -11.07
N MET A 72 -8.78 3.10 -12.37
CA MET A 72 -8.98 2.08 -13.39
C MET A 72 -7.77 1.16 -13.49
N VAL A 73 -6.56 1.71 -13.60
CA VAL A 73 -5.31 0.92 -13.70
C VAL A 73 -5.10 0.07 -12.44
N LEU A 74 -5.29 0.66 -11.26
CA LEU A 74 -5.16 -0.05 -9.97
C LEU A 74 -6.22 -1.13 -9.80
N GLY A 75 -7.46 -0.86 -10.22
CA GLY A 75 -8.56 -1.83 -10.20
C GLY A 75 -8.32 -3.00 -11.17
N LEU A 76 -7.84 -2.73 -12.38
CA LEU A 76 -7.45 -3.77 -13.35
C LEU A 76 -6.27 -4.60 -12.83
N PHE A 77 -5.28 -3.96 -12.21
CA PHE A 77 -4.15 -4.65 -11.60
C PHE A 77 -4.60 -5.55 -10.44
N PHE A 78 -5.45 -5.05 -9.54
CA PHE A 78 -6.04 -5.86 -8.47
C PHE A 78 -6.87 -7.03 -9.02
N GLY A 79 -7.71 -6.78 -10.04
CA GLY A 79 -8.50 -7.81 -10.70
C GLY A 79 -7.64 -8.88 -11.36
N GLY A 80 -6.55 -8.49 -12.02
CA GLY A 80 -5.56 -9.40 -12.60
C GLY A 80 -4.90 -10.28 -11.53
N LEU A 81 -4.49 -9.70 -10.39
CA LEU A 81 -3.96 -10.46 -9.26
C LEU A 81 -5.01 -11.43 -8.70
N ALA A 82 -6.23 -10.96 -8.47
CA ALA A 82 -7.34 -11.76 -7.96
C ALA A 82 -7.66 -12.97 -8.85
N LEU A 83 -7.67 -12.78 -10.17
CA LEU A 83 -7.84 -13.87 -11.13
C LEU A 83 -6.66 -14.84 -11.13
N ALA A 84 -5.42 -14.32 -11.08
CA ALA A 84 -4.21 -15.14 -11.09
C ALA A 84 -4.08 -16.03 -9.85
N ILE A 85 -4.59 -15.60 -8.69
CA ILE A 85 -4.60 -16.42 -7.45
C ILE A 85 -5.81 -17.35 -7.34
N SER A 86 -6.88 -17.11 -8.11
CA SER A 86 -8.09 -17.95 -8.13
C SER A 86 -7.99 -19.13 -9.09
N GLY A 87 -6.85 -19.26 -9.79
CA GLY A 87 -6.57 -20.34 -10.73
C GLY A 87 -6.30 -21.69 -10.09
N GLN A 88 -5.66 -22.61 -10.83
CA GLN A 88 -5.31 -23.92 -10.29
C GLN A 88 -4.30 -23.79 -9.15
N PRO A 89 -4.60 -24.33 -7.94
CA PRO A 89 -3.69 -24.29 -6.81
C PRO A 89 -2.31 -24.80 -7.21
N THR A 90 -1.25 -24.12 -6.77
CA THR A 90 0.18 -24.51 -6.97
C THR A 90 0.79 -24.28 -8.36
N THR A 91 0.10 -23.57 -9.26
CA THR A 91 0.66 -23.17 -10.58
C THR A 91 0.62 -21.66 -10.78
N GLY A 92 1.41 -21.14 -11.72
CA GLY A 92 1.45 -19.71 -12.03
C GLY A 92 1.83 -18.84 -10.82
N LEU A 93 1.09 -17.76 -10.60
CA LEU A 93 1.36 -16.80 -9.52
C LEU A 93 1.23 -17.42 -8.12
N ASP A 94 0.22 -18.27 -7.91
CA ASP A 94 0.02 -18.95 -6.62
C ASP A 94 1.16 -19.91 -6.30
N GLY A 95 1.62 -20.67 -7.31
CA GLY A 95 2.81 -21.53 -7.17
C GLY A 95 4.09 -20.73 -6.89
N PHE A 96 4.28 -19.59 -7.56
CA PHE A 96 5.42 -18.70 -7.31
C PHE A 96 5.38 -18.12 -5.89
N ASP A 97 4.23 -17.62 -5.45
CA ASP A 97 4.02 -17.11 -4.10
C ASP A 97 4.37 -18.15 -3.02
N ALA A 98 3.90 -19.38 -3.20
CA ALA A 98 4.19 -20.49 -2.28
C ALA A 98 5.69 -20.83 -2.25
N SER A 99 6.32 -20.90 -3.43
CA SER A 99 7.77 -21.14 -3.56
C SER A 99 8.59 -20.04 -2.89
N LEU A 100 8.24 -18.77 -3.13
CA LEU A 100 8.90 -17.63 -2.52
C LEU A 100 8.75 -17.63 -0.99
N ALA A 101 7.54 -17.88 -0.48
CA ALA A 101 7.31 -17.96 0.97
C ALA A 101 8.13 -19.08 1.62
N ALA A 102 8.20 -20.26 0.99
CA ALA A 102 9.02 -21.38 1.46
C ALA A 102 10.52 -21.05 1.44
N SER A 103 11.01 -20.44 0.35
CA SER A 103 12.41 -20.02 0.23
C SER A 103 12.78 -18.95 1.25
N LEU A 104 11.92 -17.96 1.49
CA LEU A 104 12.15 -16.95 2.52
C LEU A 104 12.20 -17.57 3.92
N ARG A 105 11.31 -18.52 4.22
CA ARG A 105 11.34 -19.25 5.49
C ARG A 105 12.66 -20.00 5.71
N ALA A 106 13.23 -20.59 4.65
CA ALA A 106 14.48 -21.34 4.74
C ALA A 106 15.72 -20.43 4.90
N HIS A 107 15.68 -19.19 4.36
CA HIS A 107 16.88 -18.36 4.22
C HIS A 107 16.90 -17.08 5.07
N VAL A 108 15.74 -16.58 5.54
CA VAL A 108 15.71 -15.37 6.36
C VAL A 108 16.11 -15.71 7.80
N PRO A 109 17.19 -15.11 8.35
CA PRO A 109 17.69 -15.48 9.67
C PRO A 109 16.77 -14.95 10.79
N VAL A 110 16.65 -15.73 11.86
CA VAL A 110 15.80 -15.42 13.03
C VAL A 110 16.02 -14.01 13.63
N PRO A 111 17.26 -13.51 13.78
CA PRO A 111 17.48 -12.13 14.26
C PRO A 111 16.87 -11.07 13.34
N ALA A 112 16.89 -11.28 12.02
CA ALA A 112 16.25 -10.38 11.09
C ALA A 112 14.73 -10.40 11.25
N LEU A 113 14.11 -11.57 11.43
CA LEU A 113 12.67 -11.69 11.70
C LEU A 113 12.24 -10.89 12.93
N ARG A 114 13.04 -10.89 14.00
CA ARG A 114 12.75 -10.09 15.20
C ARG A 114 12.70 -8.59 14.91
N VAL A 115 13.67 -8.07 14.16
CA VAL A 115 13.71 -6.65 13.78
C VAL A 115 12.54 -6.30 12.85
N ILE A 116 12.26 -7.17 11.88
CA ILE A 116 11.15 -7.00 10.94
C ILE A 116 9.79 -7.03 11.67
N ALA A 117 9.63 -7.90 12.67
CA ALA A 117 8.45 -7.94 13.52
C ALA A 117 8.27 -6.66 14.34
N ALA A 118 9.35 -6.11 14.91
CA ALA A 118 9.28 -4.84 15.62
C ALA A 118 8.78 -3.69 14.72
N ILE A 119 9.24 -3.66 13.48
CA ILE A 119 8.87 -2.63 12.49
C ILE A 119 7.41 -2.76 12.06
N THR A 120 6.91 -3.98 11.86
CA THR A 120 5.56 -4.19 11.33
C THR A 120 4.45 -3.73 12.28
N HIS A 121 4.74 -3.58 13.58
CA HIS A 121 3.79 -3.03 14.56
C HIS A 121 3.32 -1.62 14.21
N LEU A 122 4.10 -0.86 13.42
CA LEU A 122 3.67 0.43 12.88
C LEU A 122 2.51 0.32 11.88
N GLY A 123 2.23 -0.88 11.36
CA GLY A 123 1.08 -1.18 10.53
C GLY A 123 -0.08 -1.84 11.27
N ASP A 124 0.05 -2.08 12.58
CA ASP A 124 -1.00 -2.75 13.35
C ASP A 124 -2.24 -1.86 13.49
N THR A 125 -3.41 -2.50 13.50
CA THR A 125 -4.70 -1.82 13.61
C THR A 125 -4.76 -0.89 14.82
N LEU A 126 -4.24 -1.31 15.98
CA LEU A 126 -4.25 -0.47 17.18
C LEU A 126 -3.39 0.78 17.01
N TRP A 127 -2.16 0.63 16.50
CA TRP A 127 -1.28 1.76 16.23
C TRP A 127 -1.89 2.74 15.22
N VAL A 128 -2.36 2.21 14.08
CA VAL A 128 -2.99 3.01 13.02
C VAL A 128 -4.23 3.72 13.54
N ALA A 129 -5.10 3.05 14.31
CA ALA A 129 -6.31 3.65 14.88
C ALA A 129 -5.99 4.75 15.89
N SER A 130 -5.06 4.51 16.82
CA SER A 130 -4.65 5.49 17.82
C SER A 130 -4.01 6.72 17.16
N ALA A 131 -3.08 6.52 16.24
CA ALA A 131 -2.46 7.62 15.50
C ALA A 131 -3.49 8.38 14.65
N ALA A 132 -4.45 7.67 14.04
CA ALA A 132 -5.52 8.29 13.27
C ALA A 132 -6.47 9.12 14.12
N ALA A 133 -6.77 8.69 15.33
CA ALA A 133 -7.58 9.46 16.28
C ALA A 133 -6.88 10.76 16.68
N VAL A 134 -5.57 10.72 16.91
CA VAL A 134 -4.76 11.92 17.22
C VAL A 134 -4.78 12.91 16.05
N VAL A 135 -4.54 12.44 14.82
CA VAL A 135 -4.58 13.31 13.63
C VAL A 135 -5.98 13.90 13.42
N LEU A 136 -7.03 13.09 13.59
CA LEU A 136 -8.41 13.57 13.50
C LEU A 136 -8.69 14.66 14.54
N LEU A 137 -8.32 14.43 15.80
CA LEU A 137 -8.48 15.43 16.87
C LEU A 137 -7.77 16.74 16.51
N ILE A 138 -6.53 16.67 16.03
CA ILE A 138 -5.79 17.85 15.58
C ILE A 138 -6.53 18.58 14.44
N LEU A 139 -7.05 17.85 13.46
CA LEU A 139 -7.80 18.45 12.34
C LEU A 139 -9.09 19.13 12.82
N LEU A 140 -9.82 18.52 13.75
CA LEU A 140 -11.03 19.09 14.35
C LEU A 140 -10.72 20.34 15.19
N LEU A 141 -9.68 20.30 16.04
CA LEU A 141 -9.23 21.44 16.84
C LEU A 141 -8.77 22.61 15.97
N ARG A 142 -8.15 22.32 14.81
CA ARG A 142 -7.77 23.33 13.82
C ARG A 142 -8.90 23.72 12.87
N ARG A 143 -10.13 23.26 13.11
CA ARG A 143 -11.33 23.53 12.29
C ARG A 143 -11.17 23.18 10.80
N GLN A 144 -10.33 22.18 10.50
CA GLN A 144 -10.09 21.70 9.14
C GLN A 144 -11.16 20.68 8.73
N TRP A 145 -12.44 21.06 8.75
CA TRP A 145 -13.58 20.15 8.64
C TRP A 145 -13.57 19.27 7.38
N THR A 146 -13.25 19.83 6.21
CA THR A 146 -13.18 19.05 4.96
C THR A 146 -12.06 18.01 5.00
N LEU A 147 -10.91 18.35 5.59
CA LEU A 147 -9.80 17.41 5.75
C LEU A 147 -10.14 16.36 6.81
N ALA A 148 -10.75 16.73 7.92
CA ALA A 148 -11.23 15.82 8.95
C ALA A 148 -12.25 14.81 8.40
N ALA A 149 -13.24 15.28 7.63
CA ALA A 149 -14.22 14.40 6.99
C ALA A 149 -13.55 13.43 6.00
N SER A 150 -12.66 13.94 5.15
CA SER A 150 -11.94 13.12 4.17
C SER A 150 -11.03 12.08 4.86
N TRP A 151 -10.38 12.49 5.95
CA TRP A 151 -9.56 11.62 6.81
C TRP A 151 -10.40 10.50 7.38
N SER A 152 -11.51 10.83 8.06
CA SER A 152 -12.40 9.85 8.66
C SER A 152 -12.94 8.86 7.64
N VAL A 153 -13.39 9.32 6.46
CA VAL A 153 -13.88 8.42 5.40
C VAL A 153 -12.78 7.47 4.93
N ALA A 154 -11.57 7.99 4.67
CA ALA A 154 -10.46 7.17 4.22
C ALA A 154 -10.12 6.06 5.24
N LEU A 155 -10.00 6.41 6.52
CA LEU A 155 -9.58 5.49 7.57
C LEU A 155 -10.69 4.51 7.99
N LEU A 156 -11.94 4.97 8.11
CA LEU A 156 -13.08 4.10 8.43
C LEU A 156 -13.38 3.11 7.30
N GLY A 157 -13.04 3.44 6.05
CA GLY A 157 -13.15 2.52 4.92
C GLY A 157 -12.21 1.32 4.99
N ILE A 158 -11.13 1.37 5.80
CA ILE A 158 -10.11 0.32 5.82
C ILE A 158 -10.70 -1.03 6.24
N LEU A 159 -11.39 -1.08 7.38
CA LEU A 159 -11.92 -2.31 7.94
C LEU A 159 -12.98 -2.99 7.05
N PRO A 160 -14.05 -2.32 6.61
CA PRO A 160 -15.10 -2.97 5.83
C PRO A 160 -14.60 -3.40 4.44
N ILE A 161 -13.76 -2.61 3.77
CA ILE A 161 -13.23 -2.97 2.45
C ILE A 161 -12.32 -4.20 2.57
N ASN A 162 -11.33 -4.16 3.47
CA ASN A 162 -10.39 -5.27 3.62
C ASN A 162 -11.07 -6.53 4.19
N GLY A 163 -11.95 -6.37 5.18
CA GLY A 163 -12.72 -7.48 5.76
C GLY A 163 -13.65 -8.13 4.73
N GLY A 164 -14.36 -7.34 3.93
CA GLY A 164 -15.22 -7.82 2.86
C GLY A 164 -14.45 -8.59 1.79
N LEU A 165 -13.31 -8.06 1.32
CA LEU A 165 -12.45 -8.75 0.35
C LEU A 165 -11.87 -10.04 0.94
N LYS A 166 -11.45 -10.04 2.21
CA LYS A 166 -10.99 -11.26 2.89
C LYS A 166 -12.09 -12.32 2.97
N ALA A 167 -13.32 -11.92 3.28
CA ALA A 167 -14.46 -12.82 3.34
C ALA A 167 -14.88 -13.37 1.96
N LEU A 168 -14.60 -12.61 0.89
CA LEU A 168 -14.85 -12.99 -0.50
C LEU A 168 -13.82 -14.01 -1.01
N PHE A 169 -12.52 -13.71 -0.87
CA PHE A 169 -11.45 -14.54 -1.47
C PHE A 169 -11.05 -15.73 -0.60
N ARG A 170 -11.11 -15.59 0.73
CA ARG A 170 -10.80 -16.67 1.68
C ARG A 170 -9.49 -17.43 1.41
N ARG A 171 -8.45 -16.71 0.96
CA ARG A 171 -7.15 -17.32 0.67
C ARG A 171 -6.46 -17.72 1.97
N ALA A 172 -5.96 -18.96 2.04
CA ALA A 172 -5.13 -19.42 3.15
C ALA A 172 -3.80 -18.66 3.19
N ARG A 173 -3.22 -18.51 4.39
CA ARG A 173 -1.92 -17.85 4.59
C ARG A 173 -0.77 -18.82 4.27
N PRO A 174 0.45 -18.29 4.02
CA PRO A 174 1.65 -19.12 4.03
C PRO A 174 1.87 -19.72 5.42
N LEU A 175 2.68 -20.77 5.52
CA LEU A 175 3.05 -21.37 6.80
C LEU A 175 4.03 -20.46 7.55
N HIS A 176 3.63 -19.96 8.72
CA HIS A 176 4.41 -19.03 9.56
C HIS A 176 4.36 -19.43 11.04
N ASP A 177 5.24 -20.36 11.44
CA ASP A 177 5.33 -20.92 12.80
C ASP A 177 6.53 -20.39 13.60
N HIS A 178 7.15 -19.30 13.14
CA HIS A 178 8.33 -18.68 13.76
C HIS A 178 8.05 -18.00 15.12
N GLY A 179 6.79 -17.89 15.56
CA GLY A 179 6.40 -17.40 16.89
C GLY A 179 6.47 -15.88 17.12
N PHE A 180 7.08 -15.10 16.22
CA PHE A 180 7.16 -13.64 16.33
C PHE A 180 5.83 -12.90 16.12
N ILE A 181 4.99 -13.36 15.19
CA ILE A 181 3.68 -12.79 14.89
C ILE A 181 2.70 -13.92 14.64
N VAL A 182 1.52 -13.80 15.24
CA VAL A 182 0.40 -14.70 14.99
C VAL A 182 -0.70 -13.87 14.34
N GLU A 183 -1.02 -14.18 13.09
CA GLU A 183 -2.00 -13.41 12.32
C GLU A 183 -3.18 -14.32 11.92
N PRO A 184 -4.34 -14.20 12.58
CA PRO A 184 -5.49 -15.05 12.27
C PRO A 184 -6.19 -14.65 10.96
N GLY A 185 -7.08 -15.54 10.49
CA GLY A 185 -7.97 -15.29 9.35
C GLY A 185 -7.28 -15.36 7.98
N TRP A 186 -7.96 -14.79 6.97
CA TRP A 186 -7.57 -14.92 5.55
C TRP A 186 -6.39 -14.02 5.15
N SER A 187 -5.64 -14.46 4.14
CA SER A 187 -4.42 -13.80 3.65
C SER A 187 -4.71 -12.68 2.65
N PHE A 188 -5.62 -12.88 1.70
CA PHE A 188 -5.81 -11.96 0.58
C PHE A 188 -6.98 -10.99 0.79
N PRO A 189 -6.81 -9.68 0.56
CA PRO A 189 -5.54 -8.96 0.43
C PRO A 189 -4.89 -8.70 1.81
N SER A 190 -3.64 -8.22 1.80
CA SER A 190 -2.92 -7.87 3.03
C SER A 190 -3.51 -6.61 3.70
N GLY A 191 -3.95 -6.77 4.95
CA GLY A 191 -4.53 -5.70 5.76
C GLY A 191 -3.50 -4.63 6.17
N HIS A 192 -2.31 -5.03 6.60
CA HIS A 192 -1.22 -4.09 6.92
C HIS A 192 -0.78 -3.27 5.70
N ALA A 193 -0.66 -3.91 4.53
CA ALA A 193 -0.27 -3.19 3.30
C ALA A 193 -1.36 -2.19 2.87
N PHE A 194 -2.63 -2.62 2.89
CA PHE A 194 -3.78 -1.77 2.60
C PHE A 194 -3.90 -0.60 3.58
N GLY A 195 -3.88 -0.91 4.88
CA GLY A 195 -3.98 0.07 5.96
C GLY A 195 -2.83 1.07 5.95
N ALA A 196 -1.58 0.61 5.75
CA ALA A 196 -0.43 1.48 5.63
C ALA A 196 -0.54 2.41 4.42
N MET A 197 -0.93 1.90 3.25
CA MET A 197 -1.13 2.71 2.04
C MET A 197 -2.16 3.83 2.29
N VAL A 198 -3.30 3.50 2.90
CA VAL A 198 -4.36 4.48 3.16
C VAL A 198 -3.95 5.46 4.26
N PHE A 199 -3.45 4.99 5.41
CA PHE A 199 -3.09 5.84 6.54
C PHE A 199 -1.92 6.77 6.22
N TYR A 200 -0.76 6.22 5.82
CA TYR A 200 0.43 7.04 5.57
C TYR A 200 0.28 7.90 4.31
N GLY A 201 -0.45 7.40 3.30
CA GLY A 201 -0.79 8.19 2.11
C GLY A 201 -1.72 9.36 2.42
N MET A 202 -2.76 9.15 3.23
CA MET A 202 -3.66 10.22 3.66
C MET A 202 -2.96 11.19 4.61
N LEU A 203 -2.04 10.70 5.45
CA LEU A 203 -1.21 11.55 6.32
C LEU A 203 -0.31 12.44 5.49
N ALA A 204 0.33 11.89 4.46
CA ALA A 204 1.12 12.67 3.53
C ALA A 204 0.26 13.74 2.84
N TYR A 205 -0.94 13.37 2.38
CA TYR A 205 -1.86 14.32 1.77
C TYR A 205 -2.21 15.48 2.72
N VAL A 206 -2.62 15.20 3.95
CA VAL A 206 -2.92 16.23 4.96
C VAL A 206 -1.70 17.11 5.23
N LEU A 207 -0.53 16.50 5.46
CA LEU A 207 0.70 17.24 5.75
C LEU A 207 1.16 18.10 4.58
N LEU A 208 1.01 17.64 3.33
CA LEU A 208 1.33 18.41 2.13
C LEU A 208 0.40 19.62 1.97
N ARG A 209 -0.86 19.52 2.40
CA ARG A 209 -1.82 20.64 2.39
C ARG A 209 -1.47 21.68 3.46
N LEU A 210 -1.07 21.24 4.65
CA LEU A 210 -0.80 22.13 5.78
C LEU A 210 0.64 22.67 5.78
N THR A 211 1.60 21.92 5.24
CA THR A 211 3.04 22.22 5.33
C THR A 211 3.80 21.88 4.02
N PRO A 212 3.46 22.51 2.88
CA PRO A 212 4.01 22.17 1.56
C PRO A 212 5.54 22.32 1.44
N ARG A 213 6.17 23.13 2.31
CA ARG A 213 7.63 23.29 2.37
C ARG A 213 8.38 21.99 2.70
N PHE A 214 7.75 21.05 3.41
CA PHE A 214 8.36 19.79 3.82
C PHE A 214 8.04 18.61 2.90
N HIS A 215 7.57 18.88 1.68
CA HIS A 215 7.05 17.84 0.78
C HIS A 215 8.00 16.66 0.56
N ARG A 216 9.32 16.89 0.43
CA ARG A 216 10.29 15.80 0.22
C ARG A 216 10.31 14.84 1.40
N ALA A 217 10.38 15.38 2.62
CA ALA A 217 10.40 14.57 3.85
C ALA A 217 9.07 13.83 4.05
N VAL A 218 7.95 14.48 3.76
CA VAL A 218 6.60 13.89 3.88
C VAL A 218 6.42 12.73 2.90
N ILE A 219 6.75 12.94 1.63
CA ILE A 219 6.64 11.90 0.59
C ILE A 219 7.61 10.76 0.87
N ALA A 220 8.86 11.07 1.23
CA ALA A 220 9.85 10.05 1.56
C ALA A 220 9.41 9.22 2.77
N GLY A 221 8.90 9.86 3.83
CA GLY A 221 8.38 9.19 5.01
C GLY A 221 7.20 8.26 4.68
N ALA A 222 6.25 8.71 3.86
CA ALA A 222 5.12 7.87 3.48
C ALA A 222 5.53 6.67 2.62
N VAL A 223 6.36 6.89 1.59
CA VAL A 223 6.89 5.80 0.74
C VAL A 223 7.68 4.80 1.58
N LEU A 224 8.53 5.29 2.50
CA LEU A 224 9.29 4.45 3.42
C LEU A 224 8.37 3.60 4.30
N MET A 225 7.40 4.21 4.96
CA MET A 225 6.51 3.48 5.86
C MET A 225 5.63 2.46 5.13
N VAL A 226 5.02 2.85 4.02
CA VAL A 226 4.21 1.93 3.21
C VAL A 226 5.07 0.76 2.75
N GLY A 227 6.23 1.03 2.15
CA GLY A 227 7.13 0.01 1.61
C GLY A 227 7.64 -0.94 2.68
N VAL A 228 8.18 -0.41 3.78
CA VAL A 228 8.74 -1.19 4.87
C VAL A 228 7.68 -2.06 5.55
N ILE A 229 6.47 -1.54 5.78
CA ILE A 229 5.38 -2.30 6.39
C ILE A 229 4.95 -3.44 5.46
N GLY A 230 4.69 -3.21 4.17
CA GLY A 230 4.27 -4.33 3.32
C GLY A 230 5.37 -5.36 3.09
N VAL A 231 6.63 -4.94 2.92
CA VAL A 231 7.78 -5.86 2.80
C VAL A 231 7.92 -6.72 4.05
N SER A 232 7.72 -6.14 5.24
CA SER A 232 7.78 -6.89 6.49
C SER A 232 6.80 -8.08 6.49
N ARG A 233 5.62 -7.95 5.87
CA ARG A 233 4.61 -9.02 5.83
C ARG A 233 5.02 -10.20 4.94
N ILE A 234 5.79 -9.93 3.89
CA ILE A 234 6.34 -10.95 2.99
C ILE A 234 7.50 -11.66 3.71
N LEU A 235 8.40 -10.90 4.33
CA LEU A 235 9.57 -11.43 5.04
C LEU A 235 9.23 -12.15 6.36
N LEU A 236 8.04 -11.92 6.92
CA LEU A 236 7.49 -12.69 8.04
C LEU A 236 6.62 -13.87 7.56
N GLN A 237 6.48 -14.07 6.24
CA GLN A 237 5.67 -15.16 5.67
C GLN A 237 4.21 -15.20 6.15
N VAL A 238 3.69 -14.08 6.66
CA VAL A 238 2.29 -13.96 7.10
C VAL A 238 1.35 -13.60 5.95
N HIS A 239 1.93 -13.14 4.83
CA HIS A 239 1.25 -12.84 3.57
C HIS A 239 2.14 -13.21 2.39
N TYR A 240 1.51 -13.62 1.29
CA TYR A 240 2.19 -13.79 0.01
C TYR A 240 2.51 -12.43 -0.63
N LEU A 241 3.45 -12.43 -1.60
CA LEU A 241 3.80 -11.22 -2.36
C LEU A 241 2.55 -10.62 -3.04
N SER A 242 1.75 -11.46 -3.69
CA SER A 242 0.53 -10.98 -4.37
C SER A 242 -0.52 -10.41 -3.40
N ASP A 243 -0.61 -10.90 -2.15
CA ASP A 243 -1.52 -10.34 -1.14
C ASP A 243 -1.14 -8.90 -0.79
N VAL A 244 0.17 -8.63 -0.67
CA VAL A 244 0.71 -7.30 -0.37
C VAL A 244 0.53 -6.37 -1.57
N MET A 245 0.84 -6.83 -2.78
CA MET A 245 0.62 -6.05 -4.00
C MET A 245 -0.86 -5.72 -4.22
N ALA A 246 -1.77 -6.65 -3.94
CA ALA A 246 -3.20 -6.41 -3.98
C ALA A 246 -3.65 -5.42 -2.91
N GLY A 247 -3.11 -5.53 -1.68
CA GLY A 247 -3.34 -4.56 -0.61
C GLY A 247 -2.91 -3.14 -0.98
N TYR A 248 -1.73 -2.98 -1.59
CA TYR A 248 -1.29 -1.70 -2.14
C TYR A 248 -2.20 -1.19 -3.26
N ALA A 249 -2.61 -2.07 -4.18
CA ALA A 249 -3.45 -1.69 -5.32
C ALA A 249 -4.80 -1.14 -4.88
N ILE A 250 -5.53 -1.90 -4.04
CA ILE A 250 -6.84 -1.47 -3.54
C ILE A 250 -6.70 -0.28 -2.56
N GLY A 251 -5.61 -0.22 -1.80
CA GLY A 251 -5.29 0.89 -0.89
C GLY A 251 -5.05 2.19 -1.62
N ALA A 252 -4.24 2.14 -2.68
CA ALA A 252 -3.98 3.29 -3.52
C ALA A 252 -5.25 3.72 -4.26
N ALA A 253 -6.06 2.79 -4.76
CA ALA A 253 -7.32 3.12 -5.43
C ALA A 253 -8.29 3.84 -4.46
N TRP A 254 -8.47 3.30 -3.25
CA TRP A 254 -9.30 3.91 -2.22
C TRP A 254 -8.78 5.29 -1.79
N LEU A 255 -7.47 5.42 -1.61
CA LEU A 255 -6.81 6.70 -1.28
C LEU A 255 -7.02 7.74 -2.38
N VAL A 256 -6.83 7.37 -3.66
CA VAL A 256 -7.04 8.24 -4.82
C VAL A 256 -8.49 8.71 -4.91
N LEU A 257 -9.46 7.83 -4.64
CA LEU A 257 -10.88 8.21 -4.56
C LEU A 257 -11.13 9.22 -3.44
N CYS A 258 -10.63 8.97 -2.23
CA CYS A 258 -10.81 9.88 -1.09
C CYS A 258 -10.17 11.25 -1.36
N MET A 259 -8.94 11.27 -1.87
CA MET A 259 -8.24 12.51 -2.23
C MET A 259 -8.97 13.25 -3.36
N GLY A 260 -9.40 12.53 -4.40
CA GLY A 260 -10.13 13.11 -5.54
C GLY A 260 -11.44 13.76 -5.10
N THR A 261 -12.22 13.09 -4.26
CA THR A 261 -13.46 13.65 -3.69
C THR A 261 -13.16 14.87 -2.81
N SER A 262 -12.11 14.83 -2.01
CA SER A 262 -11.69 15.95 -1.16
C SER A 262 -11.28 17.18 -1.97
N GLU A 263 -10.55 17.00 -3.08
CA GLU A 263 -10.22 18.08 -4.01
C GLU A 263 -11.49 18.62 -4.70
N TRP A 264 -12.38 17.74 -5.17
CA TRP A 264 -13.62 18.15 -5.84
C TRP A 264 -14.53 18.98 -4.94
N LEU A 265 -14.76 18.54 -3.69
CA LEU A 265 -15.58 19.26 -2.72
C LEU A 265 -15.04 20.67 -2.42
N ARG A 266 -13.72 20.87 -2.46
CA ARG A 266 -13.10 22.18 -2.25
C ARG A 266 -13.23 23.12 -3.43
N HIS A 267 -13.36 22.61 -4.65
CA HIS A 267 -13.47 23.43 -5.85
C HIS A 267 -14.91 23.73 -6.25
N GLN A 268 -15.91 23.21 -5.52
CA GLN A 268 -17.30 23.59 -5.76
C GLN A 268 -17.58 25.02 -5.24
N PRO A 269 -18.23 25.89 -6.04
CA PRO A 269 -18.50 27.30 -5.70
C PRO A 269 -19.39 27.59 -4.46
N GLY A 270 -19.72 26.60 -3.63
CA GLY A 270 -20.60 26.76 -2.45
C GLY A 270 -20.06 26.18 -1.14
N GLY A 271 -18.83 25.68 -1.12
CA GLY A 271 -18.25 24.99 0.06
C GLY A 271 -17.66 25.91 1.14
N ALA A 272 -17.71 27.24 0.95
CA ALA A 272 -17.43 28.19 2.02
C ALA A 272 -18.66 28.26 2.94
N THR A 273 -18.80 27.30 3.85
CA THR A 273 -19.63 27.51 5.03
C THR A 273 -18.99 28.59 5.89
N PRO A 274 -19.73 29.62 6.34
CA PRO A 274 -19.23 30.72 7.16
C PRO A 274 -18.63 30.26 8.49
#